data_AF-A0A7Y8HJW9-F1
#
_entry.id   AF-A0A7Y8HJW9-F1
#
_cell.length_a   1.000
_cell.length_b   1.000
_cell.length_c   1.000
_cell.angle_alpha   90.00
_cell.angle_beta   90.00
_cell.angle_gamma   90.00
#
_symmetry.space_group_name_H-M   'P 1'
#
loop_
_entity.id
_entity.type
_entity.pdbx_description
1 polymer ?
#
loop_
_entity_poly.entity_id
_entity_poly.type
_entity_poly.pdbx_seq_one_letter_code
_entity_poly.pdbx_strand_id
1 'polypeptide(L)'
;MEVWYKPFMEERRLLYLKVGDWVVHRKYPQWGEGRVVEEQNSSVVGGLSLVKIIFLDGQTRVFDNNFKNTTCCYHHGVRRR
;
A
#
# COMPACT_ATOMS: atom_id res chain seq x y z
N MET A 1 39.10 -9.76 14.23
CA MET A 1 37.66 -10.03 14.01
C MET A 1 37.04 -8.76 13.49
N GLU A 2 36.87 -8.63 12.17
CA GLU A 2 36.23 -7.45 11.58
C GLU A 2 34.71 -7.66 11.59
N VAL A 3 34.01 -6.85 12.38
CA VAL A 3 32.55 -6.82 12.38
C VAL A 3 32.14 -5.94 11.19
N TRP A 4 31.78 -6.58 10.07
CA TRP A 4 31.29 -5.86 8.89
C TRP A 4 29.91 -5.28 9.19
N TYR A 5 29.83 -3.99 9.52
CA TYR A 5 28.58 -3.27 9.61
C TYR A 5 28.01 -3.10 8.19
N LYS A 6 26.96 -3.87 7.85
CA LYS A 6 26.17 -3.60 6.65
C LYS A 6 25.41 -2.29 6.88
N PRO A 7 25.63 -1.24 6.08
CA PRO A 7 24.79 -0.05 6.16
C PRO A 7 23.34 -0.47 5.94
N PHE A 8 22.44 0.06 6.76
CA PHE A 8 21.00 -0.09 6.54
C PHE A 8 20.71 0.40 5.12
N MET A 9 20.46 -0.54 4.20
CA MET A 9 20.06 -0.17 2.85
C MET A 9 18.69 0.52 2.97
N GLU A 10 18.61 1.73 2.43
CA GLU A 10 17.37 2.50 2.37
C GLU A 10 16.56 2.08 1.14
N GLU A 11 15.28 1.79 1.32
CA GLU A 11 14.42 1.35 0.22
C GLU A 11 13.60 2.50 -0.37
N ARG A 12 13.94 2.90 -1.59
CA ARG A 12 13.14 3.81 -2.42
C ARG A 12 11.96 3.06 -3.05
N ARG A 13 10.80 3.14 -2.40
CA ARG A 13 9.54 2.53 -2.88
C ARG A 13 8.87 3.38 -3.95
N LEU A 14 8.27 2.69 -4.92
CA LEU A 14 7.31 3.30 -5.84
C LEU A 14 5.93 3.08 -5.22
N LEU A 15 5.43 4.09 -4.53
CA LEU A 15 4.13 4.00 -3.87
C LEU A 15 3.01 4.15 -4.88
N TYR A 16 2.00 3.30 -4.78
CA TYR A 16 0.87 3.36 -5.70
C TYR A 16 -0.14 4.41 -5.27
N LEU A 17 -0.72 4.34 -4.07
CA LEU A 17 -1.75 5.23 -3.51
C LEU A 17 -1.19 6.19 -2.44
N LYS A 18 -1.92 7.27 -2.17
CA LYS A 18 -1.65 8.28 -1.14
C LYS A 18 -2.88 8.52 -0.28
N VAL A 19 -2.70 9.02 0.96
CA VAL A 19 -3.82 9.47 1.80
C VAL A 19 -4.65 10.52 1.06
N GLY A 20 -5.97 10.36 1.09
CA GLY A 20 -6.91 11.23 0.39
C GLY A 20 -7.35 10.71 -0.98
N ASP A 21 -6.62 9.76 -1.59
CA ASP A 21 -7.02 9.15 -2.85
C ASP A 21 -8.38 8.45 -2.72
N TRP A 22 -9.23 8.64 -3.74
CA TRP A 22 -10.46 7.90 -3.92
C TRP A 22 -10.24 6.69 -4.83
N VAL A 23 -10.81 5.56 -4.45
CA VAL A 23 -10.59 4.30 -5.15
C VAL A 23 -11.86 3.48 -5.31
N VAL A 24 -11.80 2.51 -6.22
CA VAL A 24 -12.77 1.41 -6.35
C VAL A 24 -12.04 0.08 -6.46
N HIS A 25 -12.69 -1.02 -6.11
CA HIS A 25 -12.15 -2.37 -6.29
C HIS A 25 -12.80 -3.08 -7.48
N ARG A 26 -12.03 -3.35 -8.55
CA ARG A 26 -12.58 -3.95 -9.79
C ARG A 26 -13.22 -5.32 -9.60
N LYS A 27 -12.65 -6.17 -8.73
CA LYS A 27 -13.17 -7.52 -8.48
C LYS A 27 -14.28 -7.56 -7.41
N TYR A 28 -14.46 -6.47 -6.66
CA TYR A 28 -15.41 -6.38 -5.55
C TYR A 28 -16.20 -5.07 -5.65
N PRO A 29 -16.98 -4.87 -6.73
CA PRO A 29 -17.72 -3.63 -6.94
C PRO A 29 -18.71 -3.34 -5.80
N GLN A 30 -19.19 -4.38 -5.10
CA GLN A 30 -20.09 -4.25 -3.95
C GLN A 30 -19.47 -3.53 -2.75
N TRP A 31 -18.15 -3.34 -2.71
CA TRP A 31 -17.51 -2.52 -1.67
C TRP A 31 -17.80 -1.03 -1.86
N GLY A 32 -18.22 -0.63 -3.05
CA GLY A 32 -18.41 0.77 -3.41
C GLY A 32 -17.09 1.54 -3.49
N GLU A 33 -17.20 2.86 -3.41
CA GLU A 33 -16.04 3.74 -3.36
C GLU A 33 -15.30 3.60 -2.04
N GLY A 34 -13.99 3.82 -2.06
CA GLY A 34 -13.16 3.84 -0.87
C GLY A 34 -12.30 5.08 -0.81
N ARG A 35 -11.99 5.53 0.41
CA ARG A 35 -11.06 6.63 0.66
C ARG A 35 -9.84 6.11 1.40
N VAL A 36 -8.66 6.44 0.91
CA VAL A 36 -7.40 6.14 1.60
C VAL A 36 -7.28 7.07 2.80
N VAL A 37 -7.24 6.49 4.01
CA VAL A 37 -7.19 7.25 5.27
C VAL A 37 -5.85 7.16 5.98
N GLU A 38 -5.01 6.19 5.60
CA GLU A 38 -3.69 6.01 6.20
C GLU A 38 -2.71 5.45 5.18
N GLU A 39 -1.46 5.91 5.28
CA GLU A 39 -0.31 5.40 4.55
C GLU A 39 0.81 5.13 5.56
N GLN A 40 1.34 3.90 5.57
CA GLN A 40 2.47 3.51 6.40
C GLN A 40 3.60 2.97 5.52
N ASN A 41 4.79 3.56 5.61
CA ASN A 41 5.96 3.13 4.85
C ASN A 41 7.20 3.07 5.75
N SER A 42 7.83 1.90 5.79
CA SER A 42 9.16 1.74 6.38
C SER A 42 10.23 2.35 5.47
N SER A 43 11.36 2.81 5.99
CA SER A 43 12.55 3.15 5.19
C SER A 43 13.49 1.96 4.97
N VAL A 44 13.26 0.85 5.69
CA VAL A 44 14.10 -0.34 5.67
C VAL A 44 13.79 -1.20 4.45
N VAL A 45 14.83 -1.77 3.82
CA VAL A 45 14.66 -2.78 2.75
C VAL A 45 13.84 -3.98 3.23
N GLY A 46 12.84 -4.34 2.43
CA GLY A 46 11.87 -5.40 2.74
C GLY A 46 10.86 -5.00 3.82
N GLY A 47 10.93 -3.78 4.34
CA GLY A 47 9.97 -3.26 5.31
C GLY A 47 8.57 -3.03 4.74
N LEU A 48 7.62 -2.79 5.64
CA LEU A 48 6.20 -2.60 5.29
C LEU A 48 5.96 -1.40 4.37
N SER A 49 4.97 -1.54 3.49
CA SER A 49 4.39 -0.46 2.69
C SER A 49 2.90 -0.72 2.55
N LEU A 50 2.09 -0.01 3.32
CA LEU A 50 0.67 -0.31 3.50
C LEU A 50 -0.18 0.94 3.31
N VAL A 51 -1.41 0.74 2.84
CA VAL A 51 -2.49 1.74 2.86
C VAL A 51 -3.74 1.17 3.50
N LYS A 52 -4.42 2.00 4.30
CA LYS A 52 -5.73 1.70 4.88
C LYS A 52 -6.82 2.44 4.12
N ILE A 53 -7.85 1.70 3.71
CA ILE A 53 -8.95 2.21 2.88
C ILE A 53 -10.27 1.92 3.59
N ILE A 54 -11.08 2.95 3.78
CA ILE A 54 -12.47 2.80 4.27
C ILE A 54 -13.37 2.78 3.03
N PHE A 55 -14.10 1.68 2.83
CA PHE A 55 -15.04 1.51 1.74
C PHE A 55 -16.48 1.85 2.18
N LEU A 56 -17.33 2.20 1.22
CA LEU A 56 -18.74 2.54 1.46
C LEU A 56 -19.57 1.36 1.98
N ASP A 57 -19.10 0.13 1.84
CA ASP A 57 -19.66 -1.05 2.50
C ASP A 57 -19.46 -1.06 4.03
N GLY A 58 -18.85 -0.01 4.59
CA GLY A 58 -18.59 0.15 6.02
C GLY A 58 -17.35 -0.59 6.50
N GLN A 59 -16.66 -1.34 5.64
CA GLN A 59 -15.48 -2.11 6.02
C GLN A 59 -14.19 -1.35 5.72
N THR A 60 -13.23 -1.49 6.65
CA THR A 60 -11.87 -1.00 6.49
C THR A 60 -10.97 -2.14 6.03
N ARG A 61 -10.15 -1.89 5.01
CA ARG A 61 -9.23 -2.89 4.46
C ARG A 61 -7.83 -2.30 4.31
N VAL A 62 -6.82 -3.15 4.51
CA VAL A 62 -5.41 -2.77 4.41
C VAL A 62 -4.78 -3.52 3.24
N PHE A 63 -3.98 -2.83 2.43
CA PHE A 63 -3.30 -3.41 1.28
C PHE A 63 -1.83 -3.02 1.22
N ASP A 64 -1.03 -3.85 0.56
CA ASP A 64 0.33 -3.48 0.16
C ASP A 64 0.29 -2.30 -0.84
N ASN A 65 1.15 -1.31 -0.64
CA ASN A 65 1.20 -0.08 -1.43
C ASN A 65 2.50 0.06 -2.25
N ASN A 66 3.40 -0.92 -2.21
CA ASN A 66 4.61 -0.91 -3.00
C ASN A 66 4.30 -1.43 -4.41
N PHE A 67 4.25 -0.55 -5.40
CA PHE A 67 3.89 -0.88 -6.78
C PHE A 67 4.79 -1.96 -7.42
N LYS A 68 6.03 -2.08 -6.95
CA LYS A 68 6.96 -3.14 -7.38
C LYS A 68 6.61 -4.52 -6.83
N ASN A 69 5.88 -4.59 -5.72
CA ASN A 69 5.49 -5.85 -5.11
C ASN A 69 4.28 -6.44 -5.85
N THR A 70 4.29 -7.75 -6.10
CA THR A 70 3.19 -8.45 -6.79
C THR A 70 1.90 -8.44 -5.95
N THR A 71 2.01 -8.24 -4.64
CA THR A 71 0.88 -8.12 -3.73
C THR A 71 0.30 -6.71 -3.63
N CYS A 72 0.85 -5.73 -4.36
CA CYS A 72 0.34 -4.36 -4.35
C CYS A 72 -1.17 -4.31 -4.65
N CYS A 73 -1.88 -3.40 -3.99
CA CYS A 73 -3.29 -3.11 -4.22
C CYS A 73 -3.64 -2.90 -5.70
N TYR A 74 -2.74 -2.32 -6.50
CA TYR A 74 -2.93 -2.21 -7.95
C TYR A 74 -3.09 -3.59 -8.60
N HIS A 75 -2.20 -4.53 -8.32
CA HIS A 75 -2.27 -5.87 -8.92
C HIS A 75 -3.47 -6.67 -8.39
N HIS A 76 -3.96 -6.34 -7.19
CA HIS A 76 -5.13 -6.97 -6.58
C HIS A 76 -6.49 -6.42 -7.03
N GLY A 77 -6.51 -5.23 -7.67
CA GLY A 77 -7.70 -4.70 -8.34
C GLY A 77 -8.19 -3.35 -7.83
N VAL A 78 -7.47 -2.71 -6.90
CA VAL A 78 -7.77 -1.35 -6.44
C VAL A 78 -7.34 -0.33 -7.51
N ARG A 79 -8.23 0.58 -7.91
CA ARG A 79 -7.95 1.62 -8.92
C ARG A 79 -8.35 2.98 -8.39
N ARG A 80 -7.55 4.00 -8.71
CA ARG A 80 -7.95 5.39 -8.52
C ARG A 80 -9.19 5.68 -9.38
N ARG A 81 -10.10 6.46 -8.81
CA ARG A 81 -11.23 7.03 -9.53
C ARG A 81 -10.82 8.29 -10.27
#